data_AF-A0A1I5LIB0-F1
#
_entry.id   AF-A0A1I5LIB0-F1
#
_cell.length_a   1.000
_cell.length_b   1.000
_cell.length_c   1.000
_cell.angle_alpha   90.00
_cell.angle_beta   90.00
_cell.angle_gamma   90.00
#
_symmetry.space_group_name_H-M   'P 1'
#
loop_
_entity.id
_entity.type
_entity.pdbx_description
1 polymer ?
#
loop_
_entity_poly.entity_id
_entity_poly.type
_entity_poly.pdbx_seq_one_letter_code
_entity_poly.pdbx_strand_id
1 'polypeptide(L)'
;MTSGYQVFLGLDVGKGEHHAVGLDPAGKRLHDGPLPNSEPKLRALFDKLAAHGPLLVVVDQPATIGALPVAVARAAGHRVAYLPGLAMRRIADLYPGRAKTDARDAFVIADAARSLPHTLRPVDVGDDALAELDVLVGFDDDLAGEATRIANRIRGLLTGVHPALERAIGPKISHPAVLEILSRCGGPTGIRAAGRRKLTTIATAHAPRMGDKLVAAILAALEEQTVVVPGTTAANTVLPRLADSLKTVLLQRKQVAAEVEGILDAHPLAGVLTSMPGIGVRTAARILLEIGDATGFKTSGHLAAYAGIAPVTRSSGSSIKGEHPAPHRQPQTQTGVLPRSVRRLVRPNQQSLLPAKT
;
A
#
# COMPACT_ATOMS: atom_id res chain seq x y z
N MET A 1 -11.95 -7.50 -27.95
CA MET A 1 -11.03 -6.40 -28.37
C MET A 1 -9.90 -6.93 -29.26
N THR A 2 -10.16 -7.82 -30.23
CA THR A 2 -9.08 -8.71 -30.77
C THR A 2 -8.92 -8.74 -32.28
N SER A 3 -9.19 -7.65 -33.00
CA SER A 3 -8.94 -7.65 -34.46
C SER A 3 -8.41 -6.32 -35.01
N GLY A 4 -7.58 -5.59 -34.26
CA GLY A 4 -7.06 -4.29 -34.72
C GLY A 4 -5.56 -4.03 -34.57
N TYR A 5 -4.86 -4.71 -33.66
CA TYR A 5 -3.44 -4.43 -33.41
C TYR A 5 -2.52 -5.25 -34.32
N GLN A 6 -1.49 -4.60 -34.84
CA GLN A 6 -0.43 -5.21 -35.65
C GLN A 6 0.88 -5.36 -34.87
N VAL A 7 0.97 -4.75 -33.68
CA VAL A 7 2.11 -4.93 -32.80
C VAL A 7 1.66 -5.04 -31.34
N PHE A 8 2.20 -6.03 -30.64
CA PHE A 8 2.04 -6.25 -29.20
C PHE A 8 3.38 -6.04 -28.53
N LEU A 9 3.50 -4.96 -27.75
CA LEU A 9 4.71 -4.63 -27.01
C LEU A 9 4.53 -5.00 -25.54
N GLY A 10 5.28 -5.99 -25.07
CA GLY A 10 5.42 -6.32 -23.66
C GLY A 10 6.62 -5.59 -23.06
N LEU A 11 6.41 -4.93 -21.92
CA LEU A 11 7.44 -4.28 -21.14
C LEU A 11 7.53 -4.93 -19.75
N ASP A 12 8.68 -5.50 -19.44
CA ASP A 12 9.04 -5.85 -18.06
C ASP A 12 9.74 -4.65 -17.43
N VAL A 13 9.06 -3.98 -16.48
CA VAL A 13 9.46 -2.64 -16.04
C VAL A 13 10.46 -2.68 -14.89
N GLY A 14 11.70 -2.23 -15.12
CA GLY A 14 12.73 -2.03 -14.10
C GLY A 14 13.04 -0.56 -13.78
N LYS A 15 13.71 -0.31 -12.64
CA LYS A 15 14.00 1.04 -12.13
C LYS A 15 14.92 1.87 -13.04
N GLY A 16 15.95 1.25 -13.62
CA GLY A 16 16.93 1.92 -14.51
C GLY A 16 16.66 1.64 -15.98
N GLU A 17 16.44 0.38 -16.31
CA GLU A 17 16.08 -0.08 -17.65
C GLU A 17 14.89 -1.03 -17.53
N HIS A 18 14.00 -0.97 -18.52
CA HIS A 18 12.99 -1.99 -18.79
C HIS A 18 13.56 -2.98 -19.80
N HIS A 19 12.92 -4.13 -19.95
CA HIS A 19 13.13 -4.98 -21.12
C HIS A 19 11.89 -4.96 -22.01
N ALA A 20 12.09 -4.78 -23.31
CA ALA A 20 11.02 -4.58 -24.28
C ALA A 20 11.02 -5.67 -25.34
N VAL A 21 9.86 -6.30 -25.52
CA VAL A 21 9.65 -7.29 -26.59
C VAL A 21 8.43 -6.92 -27.40
N GLY A 22 8.64 -6.68 -28.70
CA GLY A 22 7.58 -6.39 -29.66
C GLY A 22 7.32 -7.59 -30.55
N LEU A 23 6.06 -8.05 -30.62
CA LEU A 23 5.64 -9.16 -31.47
C LEU A 23 4.60 -8.70 -32.50
N ASP A 24 4.66 -9.27 -33.70
CA ASP A 24 3.56 -9.19 -34.68
C ASP A 24 2.44 -10.20 -34.35
N PRO A 25 1.30 -10.21 -35.07
CA PRO A 25 0.20 -11.15 -34.79
C PRO A 25 0.59 -12.62 -34.99
N ALA A 26 1.57 -12.91 -35.85
CA ALA A 26 2.12 -14.26 -36.06
C ALA A 26 3.10 -14.69 -34.96
N GLY A 27 3.47 -13.79 -34.05
CA GLY A 27 4.44 -14.03 -32.97
C GLY A 27 5.90 -13.84 -33.41
N LYS A 28 6.15 -13.26 -34.59
CA LYS A 28 7.50 -12.88 -35.01
C LYS A 28 7.98 -11.69 -34.17
N ARG A 29 9.22 -11.77 -33.69
CA ARG A 29 9.86 -10.68 -32.95
C ARG A 29 10.19 -9.53 -33.89
N LEU A 30 9.61 -8.36 -33.60
CA LEU A 30 9.93 -7.07 -34.21
C LEU A 30 10.97 -6.31 -33.37
N HIS A 31 11.00 -6.57 -32.05
CA HIS A 31 11.98 -6.03 -31.13
C HIS A 31 12.21 -6.97 -29.94
N ASP A 32 13.44 -6.97 -29.43
CA ASP A 32 13.84 -7.64 -28.20
C ASP A 32 15.10 -6.94 -27.68
N GLY A 33 15.02 -6.26 -26.55
CA GLY A 33 16.17 -5.60 -25.97
C GLY A 33 15.89 -4.72 -24.75
N PRO A 34 16.96 -4.25 -24.09
CA PRO A 34 16.84 -3.29 -23.00
C PRO A 34 16.30 -1.95 -23.52
N LEU A 35 15.47 -1.32 -22.70
CA LEU A 35 14.85 -0.04 -22.96
C LEU A 35 15.08 0.88 -21.76
N PRO A 36 15.96 1.88 -21.87
CA PRO A 36 16.19 2.83 -20.79
C PRO A 36 14.90 3.53 -20.37
N ASN A 37 14.71 3.72 -19.06
CA ASN A 37 13.55 4.42 -18.51
C ASN A 37 13.67 5.94 -18.78
N SER A 38 13.41 6.35 -20.01
CA SER A 38 13.64 7.69 -20.54
C SER A 38 12.63 8.00 -21.64
N GLU A 39 11.92 9.13 -21.53
CA GLU A 39 10.88 9.51 -22.50
C GLU A 39 11.37 9.50 -23.97
N PRO A 40 12.52 10.10 -24.33
CA PRO A 40 13.03 10.02 -25.70
C PRO A 40 13.25 8.59 -26.22
N LYS A 41 13.72 7.68 -25.36
CA LYS A 41 13.96 6.27 -25.72
C LYS A 41 12.66 5.50 -25.86
N LEU A 42 11.70 5.74 -24.96
CA LEU A 42 10.35 5.19 -25.02
C LEU A 42 9.64 5.62 -26.31
N ARG A 43 9.62 6.93 -26.61
CA ARG A 43 9.04 7.47 -27.85
C ARG A 43 9.68 6.86 -29.09
N ALA A 44 11.01 6.84 -29.17
CA ALA A 44 11.72 6.27 -30.30
C ALA A 44 11.37 4.79 -30.55
N LEU A 45 11.19 4.00 -29.49
CA LEU A 45 10.75 2.61 -29.63
C LEU A 45 9.29 2.53 -30.08
N PHE A 46 8.40 3.33 -29.49
CA PHE A 46 6.98 3.34 -29.83
C PHE A 46 6.77 3.76 -31.29
N ASP A 47 7.44 4.82 -31.74
CA ASP A 47 7.40 5.29 -33.14
C ASP A 47 7.92 4.21 -34.10
N LYS A 48 9.03 3.55 -33.76
CA LYS A 48 9.59 2.45 -34.54
C LYS A 48 8.60 1.30 -34.70
N LEU A 49 7.93 0.90 -33.62
CA LEU A 49 6.98 -0.21 -33.66
C LEU A 49 5.66 0.18 -34.32
N ALA A 50 5.19 1.41 -34.12
CA ALA A 50 3.97 1.94 -34.73
C ALA A 50 4.05 1.99 -36.27
N ALA A 51 5.26 2.03 -36.86
CA ALA A 51 5.45 1.90 -38.30
C ALA A 51 4.94 0.57 -38.89
N HIS A 52 4.78 -0.47 -38.06
CA HIS A 52 4.21 -1.76 -38.46
C HIS A 52 2.68 -1.82 -38.31
N GLY A 53 2.04 -0.77 -37.79
CA GLY A 53 0.59 -0.64 -37.60
C GLY A 53 0.18 -0.38 -36.15
N PRO A 54 -1.12 -0.47 -35.82
CA PRO A 54 -1.61 -0.12 -34.49
C PRO A 54 -0.93 -0.91 -33.38
N LEU A 55 -0.32 -0.19 -32.45
CA LEU A 55 0.46 -0.70 -31.33
C LEU A 55 -0.39 -0.82 -30.06
N LEU A 56 -0.30 -1.97 -29.38
CA LEU A 56 -0.76 -2.17 -28.01
C LEU A 56 0.46 -2.28 -27.09
N VAL A 57 0.58 -1.37 -26.12
CA VAL A 57 1.62 -1.41 -25.08
C VAL A 57 1.08 -2.12 -23.84
N VAL A 58 1.83 -3.08 -23.32
CA VAL A 58 1.43 -3.89 -22.17
C VAL A 58 2.53 -3.91 -21.12
N VAL A 59 2.14 -3.60 -19.89
CA VAL A 59 3.02 -3.58 -18.70
C VAL A 59 2.52 -4.58 -17.65
N ASP A 60 3.42 -5.11 -16.83
CA ASP A 60 3.05 -5.93 -15.66
C ASP A 60 2.68 -5.05 -14.44
N GLN A 61 3.29 -3.87 -14.34
CA GLN A 61 3.09 -2.90 -13.25
C GLN A 61 2.76 -1.51 -13.81
N PRO A 62 1.47 -1.16 -13.94
CA PRO A 62 1.07 0.13 -14.52
C PRO A 62 1.29 1.32 -13.56
N ALA A 63 1.19 1.09 -12.25
CA ALA A 63 1.53 2.07 -11.23
C ALA A 63 3.03 1.95 -10.86
N THR A 64 3.66 3.08 -10.48
CA THR A 64 5.10 3.20 -10.14
C THR A 64 6.07 3.10 -11.32
N ILE A 65 6.85 2.02 -11.45
CA ILE A 65 7.95 1.90 -12.43
C ILE A 65 7.44 1.97 -13.88
N GLY A 66 6.25 1.42 -14.15
CA GLY A 66 5.62 1.50 -15.47
C GLY A 66 4.88 2.81 -15.75
N ALA A 67 4.80 3.74 -14.80
CA ALA A 67 4.02 4.98 -14.96
C ALA A 67 4.50 5.83 -16.15
N LEU A 68 5.82 5.98 -16.32
CA LEU A 68 6.38 6.75 -17.45
C LEU A 68 6.10 6.06 -18.81
N PRO A 69 6.41 4.75 -19.01
CA PRO A 69 6.02 4.05 -20.23
C PRO A 69 4.53 4.15 -20.57
N VAL A 70 3.65 4.02 -19.57
CA VAL A 70 2.19 4.16 -19.73
C VAL A 70 1.84 5.58 -20.20
N ALA A 71 2.36 6.61 -19.53
CA ALA A 71 2.08 8.01 -19.86
C ALA A 71 2.60 8.38 -21.27
N VAL A 72 3.83 7.98 -21.61
CA VAL A 72 4.43 8.25 -22.93
C VAL A 72 3.66 7.53 -24.03
N ALA A 73 3.27 6.27 -23.83
CA ALA A 73 2.49 5.51 -24.81
C ALA A 73 1.13 6.18 -25.08
N ARG A 74 0.45 6.64 -24.03
CA ARG A 74 -0.80 7.41 -24.14
C ARG A 74 -0.60 8.75 -24.85
N ALA A 75 0.43 9.50 -24.49
CA ALA A 75 0.75 10.78 -25.14
C ALA A 75 1.11 10.60 -26.63
N ALA A 76 1.60 9.43 -27.02
CA ALA A 76 1.82 9.03 -28.41
C ALA A 76 0.57 8.46 -29.11
N GLY A 77 -0.58 8.43 -28.42
CA GLY A 77 -1.86 7.94 -28.97
C GLY A 77 -2.01 6.41 -29.00
N HIS A 78 -1.14 5.67 -28.30
CA HIS A 78 -1.22 4.22 -28.22
C HIS A 78 -2.13 3.77 -27.09
N ARG A 79 -2.81 2.64 -27.31
CA ARG A 79 -3.58 1.99 -26.24
C ARG A 79 -2.64 1.24 -25.31
N VAL A 80 -2.97 1.28 -24.02
CA VAL A 80 -2.20 0.64 -22.96
C VAL A 80 -3.07 -0.36 -22.23
N ALA A 81 -2.50 -1.53 -21.94
CA ALA A 81 -3.10 -2.53 -21.08
C ALA A 81 -2.10 -2.99 -20.02
N TYR A 82 -2.60 -3.64 -18.97
CA TYR A 82 -1.75 -4.30 -17.99
C TYR A 82 -2.08 -5.79 -17.91
N LEU A 83 -1.06 -6.61 -17.68
CA LEU A 83 -1.18 -8.04 -17.41
C LEU A 83 -1.05 -8.28 -15.91
N PRO A 84 -2.12 -8.64 -15.18
CA PRO A 84 -2.06 -8.84 -13.74
C PRO A 84 -1.02 -9.89 -13.33
N GLY A 85 -0.24 -9.64 -12.27
CA GLY A 85 0.87 -10.52 -11.86
C GLY A 85 0.50 -11.98 -11.61
N LEU A 86 -0.71 -12.27 -11.12
CA LEU A 86 -1.19 -13.65 -10.96
C LEU A 86 -1.44 -14.34 -12.31
N ALA A 87 -1.97 -13.61 -13.29
CA ALA A 87 -2.16 -14.11 -14.65
C ALA A 87 -0.79 -14.30 -15.32
N MET A 88 0.08 -13.30 -15.25
CA MET A 88 1.45 -13.35 -15.75
C MET A 88 2.21 -14.57 -15.23
N ARG A 89 2.19 -14.83 -13.91
CA ARG A 89 2.87 -16.00 -13.33
C ARG A 89 2.33 -17.33 -13.83
N ARG A 90 1.00 -17.48 -13.91
CA ARG A 90 0.36 -18.71 -14.42
C ARG A 90 0.66 -18.95 -15.90
N ILE A 91 0.72 -17.87 -16.68
CA ILE A 91 1.07 -17.93 -18.09
C ILE A 91 2.56 -18.27 -18.23
N ALA A 92 3.44 -17.65 -17.43
CA ALA A 92 4.87 -17.91 -17.43
C ALA A 92 5.21 -19.38 -17.15
N ASP A 93 4.44 -20.08 -16.31
CA ASP A 93 4.61 -21.52 -16.05
C ASP A 93 4.36 -22.40 -17.28
N LEU A 94 3.69 -21.89 -18.33
CA LEU A 94 3.46 -22.61 -19.59
C LEU A 94 4.67 -22.53 -20.55
N TYR A 95 5.63 -21.63 -20.31
CA TYR A 95 6.81 -21.47 -21.15
C TYR A 95 8.01 -22.23 -20.59
N PRO A 96 8.83 -22.88 -21.44
CA PRO A 96 10.01 -23.61 -21.01
C PRO A 96 11.02 -22.73 -20.27
N GLY A 97 11.76 -23.33 -19.33
CA GLY A 97 12.77 -22.66 -18.51
C GLY A 97 12.22 -22.14 -17.17
N ARG A 98 13.02 -22.25 -16.11
CA ARG A 98 12.68 -21.76 -14.75
C ARG A 98 13.47 -20.52 -14.33
N ALA A 99 14.46 -20.11 -15.13
CA ALA A 99 15.24 -18.91 -14.86
C ALA A 99 14.36 -17.69 -15.09
N LYS A 100 14.30 -16.82 -14.07
CA LYS A 100 13.68 -15.50 -14.21
C LYS A 100 14.66 -14.59 -14.94
N THR A 101 14.27 -14.10 -16.11
CA THR A 101 15.04 -13.12 -16.90
C THR A 101 14.08 -12.08 -17.44
N ASP A 102 14.53 -10.82 -17.46
CA ASP A 102 13.68 -9.70 -17.86
C ASP A 102 13.20 -9.84 -19.33
N ALA A 103 14.05 -10.41 -20.20
CA ALA A 103 13.69 -10.75 -21.57
C ALA A 103 12.56 -11.80 -21.68
N ARG A 104 12.56 -12.79 -20.79
CA ARG A 104 11.51 -13.82 -20.75
C ARG A 104 10.21 -13.22 -20.27
N ASP A 105 10.26 -12.42 -19.21
CA ASP A 105 9.08 -11.80 -18.62
C ASP A 105 8.44 -10.82 -19.63
N ALA A 106 9.24 -9.99 -20.30
CA ALA A 106 8.77 -9.10 -21.38
C ALA A 106 8.16 -9.86 -22.57
N PHE A 107 8.77 -10.98 -22.98
CA PHE A 107 8.21 -11.84 -24.04
C PHE A 107 6.89 -12.47 -23.63
N VAL A 108 6.79 -12.99 -22.39
CA VAL A 108 5.54 -13.56 -21.86
C VAL A 108 4.43 -12.52 -21.85
N ILE A 109 4.72 -11.27 -21.47
CA ILE A 109 3.74 -10.18 -21.51
C ILE A 109 3.26 -9.92 -22.94
N ALA A 110 4.19 -9.80 -23.91
CA ALA A 110 3.86 -9.54 -25.31
C ALA A 110 3.04 -10.69 -25.93
N ASP A 111 3.43 -11.93 -25.67
CA ASP A 111 2.78 -13.11 -26.24
C ASP A 111 1.42 -13.39 -25.58
N ALA A 112 1.29 -13.14 -24.26
CA ALA A 112 0.00 -13.17 -23.57
C ALA A 112 -0.97 -12.13 -24.14
N ALA A 113 -0.48 -10.92 -24.46
CA ALA A 113 -1.31 -9.89 -25.06
C ALA A 113 -1.85 -10.29 -26.43
N ARG A 114 -1.02 -10.98 -27.22
CA ARG A 114 -1.35 -11.48 -28.55
C ARG A 114 -2.30 -12.68 -28.51
N SER A 115 -2.02 -13.66 -27.64
CA SER A 115 -2.69 -14.97 -27.63
C SER A 115 -3.83 -15.10 -26.61
N LEU A 116 -3.73 -14.38 -25.49
CA LEU A 116 -4.68 -14.42 -24.37
C LEU A 116 -5.22 -13.02 -24.01
N PRO A 117 -5.75 -12.24 -24.97
CA PRO A 117 -6.17 -10.85 -24.77
C PRO A 117 -7.28 -10.66 -23.73
N HIS A 118 -8.02 -11.72 -23.37
CA HIS A 118 -9.02 -11.71 -22.30
C HIS A 118 -8.40 -11.65 -20.89
N THR A 119 -7.09 -11.86 -20.77
CA THR A 119 -6.34 -11.75 -19.50
C THR A 119 -5.83 -10.33 -19.25
N LEU A 120 -5.84 -9.49 -20.29
CA LEU A 120 -5.43 -8.09 -20.20
C LEU A 120 -6.52 -7.24 -19.55
N ARG A 121 -6.09 -6.18 -18.90
CA ARG A 121 -6.94 -5.14 -18.33
C ARG A 121 -6.59 -3.80 -18.96
N PRO A 122 -7.58 -3.00 -19.38
CA PRO A 122 -7.30 -1.66 -19.89
C PRO A 122 -6.67 -0.81 -18.80
N VAL A 123 -5.74 0.05 -19.19
CA VAL A 123 -5.20 1.11 -18.34
C VAL A 123 -5.84 2.39 -18.87
N ASP A 124 -6.97 2.82 -18.29
CA ASP A 124 -7.82 3.89 -18.84
C ASP A 124 -7.45 5.31 -18.37
N VAL A 125 -7.89 6.31 -19.15
CA VAL A 125 -7.48 7.72 -19.18
C VAL A 125 -8.00 8.55 -17.98
N GLY A 126 -8.84 8.00 -17.11
CA GLY A 126 -9.49 8.74 -16.02
C GLY A 126 -8.78 8.73 -14.67
N ASP A 127 -7.59 8.16 -14.57
CA ASP A 127 -7.02 7.73 -13.29
C ASP A 127 -6.01 8.70 -12.67
N ASP A 128 -5.95 9.96 -13.11
CA ASP A 128 -5.07 10.97 -12.51
C ASP A 128 -5.34 11.10 -11.00
N ALA A 129 -6.61 11.04 -10.59
CA ALA A 129 -7.00 11.03 -9.19
C ALA A 129 -6.54 9.77 -8.45
N LEU A 130 -6.58 8.57 -9.06
CA LEU A 130 -6.05 7.36 -8.42
C LEU A 130 -4.52 7.35 -8.41
N ALA A 131 -3.85 7.89 -9.41
CA ALA A 131 -2.39 8.04 -9.43
C ALA A 131 -1.92 9.02 -8.34
N GLU A 132 -2.59 10.16 -8.19
CA GLU A 132 -2.35 11.11 -7.10
C GLU A 132 -2.63 10.47 -5.74
N LEU A 133 -3.75 9.74 -5.62
CA LEU A 133 -4.10 8.98 -4.43
C LEU A 133 -3.04 7.93 -4.07
N ASP A 134 -2.46 7.24 -5.06
CA ASP A 134 -1.41 6.23 -4.86
C ASP A 134 -0.16 6.85 -4.23
N VAL A 135 0.27 7.99 -4.76
CA VAL A 135 1.42 8.75 -4.24
C VAL A 135 1.18 9.15 -2.78
N LEU A 136 0.00 9.71 -2.46
CA LEU A 136 -0.31 10.16 -1.11
C LEU A 136 -0.50 9.01 -0.12
N VAL A 137 -1.14 7.91 -0.53
CA VAL A 137 -1.30 6.72 0.33
C VAL A 137 0.06 6.06 0.59
N GLY A 138 0.92 5.97 -0.42
CA GLY A 138 2.30 5.51 -0.27
C GLY A 138 3.09 6.37 0.72
N PHE A 139 2.93 7.70 0.63
CA PHE A 139 3.57 8.62 1.55
C PHE A 139 3.05 8.52 3.00
N ASP A 140 1.73 8.33 3.24
CA ASP A 140 1.23 8.06 4.61
C ASP A 140 1.81 6.77 5.19
N ASP A 141 2.06 5.74 4.36
CA ASP A 141 2.66 4.47 4.79
C ASP A 141 4.12 4.65 5.22
N ASP A 142 4.90 5.40 4.45
CA ASP A 142 6.27 5.75 4.81
C ASP A 142 6.33 6.54 6.12
N LEU A 143 5.48 7.57 6.26
CA LEU A 143 5.36 8.35 7.49
C LEU A 143 4.89 7.50 8.68
N ALA A 144 4.01 6.52 8.46
CA ALA A 144 3.58 5.59 9.52
C ALA A 144 4.74 4.72 10.01
N GLY A 145 5.57 4.23 9.07
CA GLY A 145 6.80 3.51 9.37
C GLY A 145 7.80 4.38 10.14
N GLU A 146 7.98 5.63 9.72
CA GLU A 146 8.86 6.58 10.39
C GLU A 146 8.39 6.92 11.80
N ALA A 147 7.10 7.22 11.98
CA ALA A 147 6.51 7.48 13.30
C ALA A 147 6.75 6.31 14.26
N THR A 148 6.55 5.08 13.78
CA THR A 148 6.78 3.86 14.56
C THR A 148 8.25 3.71 14.93
N ARG A 149 9.17 3.98 13.99
CA ARG A 149 10.62 3.92 14.21
C ARG A 149 11.06 4.93 15.26
N ILE A 150 10.60 6.19 15.16
CA ILE A 150 10.96 7.24 16.13
C ILE A 150 10.37 6.93 17.50
N ALA A 151 9.09 6.52 17.57
CA ALA A 151 8.45 6.13 18.82
C ALA A 151 9.21 4.99 19.52
N ASN A 152 9.60 3.95 18.78
CA ASN A 152 10.40 2.86 19.33
C ASN A 152 11.80 3.30 19.76
N ARG A 153 12.41 4.27 19.07
CA ARG A 153 13.70 4.84 19.48
C ARG A 153 13.60 5.62 20.80
N ILE A 154 12.54 6.41 20.97
CA ILE A 154 12.25 7.09 22.25
C ILE A 154 12.07 6.05 23.36
N ARG A 155 11.22 5.04 23.12
CA ARG A 155 10.96 3.97 24.10
C ARG A 155 12.24 3.21 24.45
N GLY A 156 13.06 2.84 23.46
CA GLY A 156 14.33 2.15 23.69
C GLY A 156 15.32 2.98 24.54
N LEU A 157 15.41 4.29 24.30
CA LEU A 157 16.22 5.17 25.15
C LEU A 157 15.68 5.21 26.58
N LEU A 158 14.36 5.36 26.76
CA LEU A 158 13.74 5.36 28.08
C LEU A 158 13.90 4.00 28.79
N THR A 159 13.75 2.88 28.10
CA THR A 159 14.05 1.55 28.65
C THR A 159 15.50 1.43 29.10
N GLY A 160 16.44 2.01 28.35
CA GLY A 160 17.86 1.98 28.71
C GLY A 160 18.22 2.82 29.93
N VAL A 161 17.65 4.02 30.07
CA VAL A 161 18.05 4.98 31.12
C VAL A 161 17.08 5.05 32.31
N HIS A 162 15.81 4.73 32.10
CA HIS A 162 14.76 4.83 33.11
C HIS A 162 13.52 3.95 32.83
N PRO A 163 13.60 2.62 33.02
CA PRO A 163 12.51 1.67 32.71
C PRO A 163 11.15 2.00 33.35
N ALA A 164 11.13 2.50 34.59
CA ALA A 164 9.88 2.86 35.27
C ALA A 164 9.13 4.00 34.55
N LEU A 165 9.88 4.96 34.00
CA LEU A 165 9.30 6.07 33.25
C LEU A 165 8.79 5.56 31.91
N GLU A 166 9.52 4.66 31.24
CA GLU A 166 9.04 4.01 30.01
C GLU A 166 7.69 3.30 30.24
N ARG A 167 7.53 2.54 31.33
CA ARG A 167 6.22 1.93 31.63
C ARG A 167 5.11 2.96 31.81
N ALA A 168 5.40 4.09 32.45
CA ALA A 168 4.40 5.11 32.75
C ALA A 168 3.90 5.84 31.49
N ILE A 169 4.80 6.17 30.54
CA ILE A 169 4.47 7.00 29.36
C ILE A 169 4.54 6.26 28.02
N GLY A 170 5.23 5.13 27.94
CA GLY A 170 5.50 4.35 26.72
C GLY A 170 4.24 3.94 25.96
N PRO A 171 3.18 3.42 26.61
CA PRO A 171 1.91 3.13 25.94
C PRO A 171 1.22 4.37 25.31
N LYS A 172 1.64 5.58 25.71
CA LYS A 172 1.12 6.86 25.25
C LYS A 172 2.21 7.71 24.59
N ILE A 173 3.27 7.10 24.07
CA ILE A 173 4.45 7.86 23.62
C ILE A 173 4.13 8.89 22.52
N SER A 174 3.17 8.55 21.64
CA SER A 174 2.70 9.43 20.56
C SER A 174 1.62 10.43 21.01
N HIS A 175 1.22 10.42 22.29
CA HIS A 175 0.20 11.34 22.78
C HIS A 175 0.76 12.77 22.85
N PRO A 176 0.04 13.80 22.37
CA PRO A 176 0.53 15.18 22.32
C PRO A 176 1.12 15.69 23.65
N ALA A 177 0.43 15.45 24.78
CA ALA A 177 0.95 15.81 26.10
C ALA A 177 2.29 15.14 26.46
N VAL A 178 2.49 13.86 26.12
CA VAL A 178 3.75 13.15 26.40
C VAL A 178 4.87 13.69 25.53
N LEU A 179 4.60 13.90 24.24
CA LEU A 179 5.56 14.50 23.32
C LEU A 179 5.92 15.93 23.72
N GLU A 180 4.97 16.72 24.21
CA GLU A 180 5.23 18.08 24.68
C GLU A 180 6.10 18.09 25.93
N ILE A 181 5.85 17.18 26.88
CA ILE A 181 6.71 17.01 28.06
C ILE A 181 8.12 16.61 27.63
N LEU A 182 8.29 15.61 26.77
CA LEU A 182 9.62 15.16 26.33
C LEU A 182 10.37 16.23 25.55
N SER A 183 9.66 17.01 24.72
CA SER A 183 10.22 18.13 23.96
C SER A 183 10.69 19.27 24.87
N ARG A 184 9.85 19.73 25.81
CA ARG A 184 10.19 20.88 26.68
C ARG A 184 11.03 20.54 27.90
N CYS A 185 10.95 19.30 28.37
CA CYS A 185 11.57 18.87 29.62
C CYS A 185 12.63 17.79 29.42
N GLY A 186 12.79 17.23 28.21
CA GLY A 186 13.75 16.17 27.96
C GLY A 186 13.38 14.84 28.60
N GLY A 187 14.39 14.14 29.10
CA GLY A 187 14.24 12.84 29.73
C GLY A 187 14.09 12.93 31.25
N PRO A 188 14.40 11.84 31.98
CA PRO A 188 14.10 11.73 33.41
C PRO A 188 14.63 12.88 34.28
N THR A 189 15.87 13.32 34.05
CA THR A 189 16.48 14.38 34.87
C THR A 189 15.84 15.74 34.61
N GLY A 190 15.47 16.03 33.35
CA GLY A 190 14.83 17.29 33.01
C GLY A 190 13.34 17.32 33.38
N ILE A 191 12.65 16.18 33.31
CA ILE A 191 11.28 16.02 33.82
C ILE A 191 11.26 16.20 35.34
N ARG A 192 12.22 15.62 36.07
CA ARG A 192 12.35 15.83 37.53
C ARG A 192 12.59 17.30 37.86
N ALA A 193 13.49 17.97 37.14
CA ALA A 193 13.79 19.39 37.32
C ALA A 193 12.60 20.32 37.01
N ALA A 194 11.74 19.95 36.05
CA ALA A 194 10.54 20.73 35.72
C ALA A 194 9.54 20.79 36.87
N GLY A 195 9.43 19.72 37.67
CA GLY A 195 8.54 19.63 38.82
C GLY A 195 7.04 19.56 38.48
N ARG A 196 6.23 19.21 39.48
CA ARG A 196 4.78 18.92 39.31
C ARG A 196 4.01 20.06 38.63
N ARG A 197 4.24 21.31 39.05
CA ARG A 197 3.49 22.47 38.55
C ARG A 197 3.65 22.63 37.03
N LYS A 198 4.88 22.66 36.53
CA LYS A 198 5.18 22.83 35.10
C LYS A 198 4.66 21.64 34.27
N LEU A 199 4.87 20.41 34.76
CA LEU A 199 4.37 19.21 34.09
C LEU A 199 2.85 19.21 33.98
N THR A 200 2.15 19.63 35.04
CA THR A 200 0.67 19.73 35.04
C THR A 200 0.20 20.76 34.02
N THR A 201 0.81 21.95 33.99
CA THR A 201 0.48 22.99 32.99
C THR A 201 0.65 22.49 31.56
N ILE A 202 1.76 21.80 31.26
CA ILE A 202 1.98 21.23 29.92
C ILE A 202 0.96 20.13 29.62
N ALA A 203 0.76 19.21 30.57
CA ALA A 203 -0.10 18.05 30.36
C ALA A 203 -1.57 18.45 30.17
N THR A 204 -2.11 19.37 30.97
CA THR A 204 -3.53 19.76 30.89
C THR A 204 -3.84 20.57 29.63
N ALA A 205 -2.90 21.36 29.12
CA ALA A 205 -3.04 22.06 27.84
C ALA A 205 -3.27 21.11 26.66
N HIS A 206 -2.66 19.92 26.70
CA HIS A 206 -2.74 18.92 25.62
C HIS A 206 -3.59 17.68 25.96
N ALA A 207 -4.00 17.53 27.22
CA ALA A 207 -4.76 16.38 27.73
C ALA A 207 -5.67 16.76 28.92
N PRO A 208 -6.69 17.62 28.75
CA PRO A 208 -7.46 18.17 29.88
C PRO A 208 -8.09 17.11 30.81
N ARG A 209 -8.50 15.95 30.27
CA ARG A 209 -9.17 14.89 31.03
C ARG A 209 -8.24 13.91 31.74
N MET A 210 -6.97 13.83 31.33
CA MET A 210 -6.02 12.83 31.84
C MET A 210 -4.69 13.42 32.33
N GLY A 211 -4.46 14.72 32.14
CA GLY A 211 -3.19 15.39 32.45
C GLY A 211 -2.72 15.16 33.88
N ASP A 212 -3.60 15.34 34.86
CA ASP A 212 -3.24 15.15 36.28
C ASP A 212 -2.85 13.70 36.59
N LYS A 213 -3.60 12.72 36.05
CA LYS A 213 -3.30 11.30 36.21
C LYS A 213 -1.97 10.93 35.54
N LEU A 214 -1.70 11.49 34.36
CA LEU A 214 -0.45 11.31 33.65
C LEU A 214 0.74 11.86 34.46
N VAL A 215 0.63 13.07 34.99
CA VAL A 215 1.70 13.70 35.78
C VAL A 215 1.92 12.95 37.10
N ALA A 216 0.85 12.51 37.77
CA ALA A 216 0.97 11.68 38.96
C ALA A 216 1.74 10.37 38.67
N ALA A 217 1.42 9.69 37.55
CA ALA A 217 2.13 8.48 37.14
C ALA A 217 3.61 8.75 36.78
N ILE A 218 3.90 9.86 36.09
CA ILE A 218 5.28 10.27 35.77
C ILE A 218 6.09 10.49 37.05
N LEU A 219 5.55 11.25 38.01
CA LEU A 219 6.25 11.56 39.25
C LEU A 219 6.46 10.30 40.10
N ALA A 220 5.44 9.43 40.21
CA ALA A 220 5.58 8.15 40.90
C ALA A 220 6.66 7.26 40.26
N ALA A 221 6.71 7.21 38.92
CA ALA A 221 7.75 6.47 38.21
C ALA A 221 9.15 7.03 38.45
N LEU A 222 9.31 8.36 38.50
CA LEU A 222 10.59 9.00 38.78
C LEU A 222 11.11 8.70 40.19
N GLU A 223 10.23 8.52 41.18
CA GLU A 223 10.63 8.15 42.55
C GLU A 223 11.02 6.67 42.66
N GLU A 224 10.54 5.80 41.77
CA GLU A 224 10.86 4.36 41.77
C GLU A 224 12.35 4.10 41.50
N GLN A 225 13.03 5.02 40.79
CA GLN A 225 14.44 4.86 40.41
C GLN A 225 15.32 5.95 41.02
N THR A 226 16.07 5.56 42.05
CA THR A 226 17.05 6.42 42.71
C THR A 226 18.43 6.41 42.02
N VAL A 227 18.76 5.33 41.33
CA VAL A 227 20.06 5.16 40.64
C VAL A 227 20.03 5.78 39.25
N VAL A 228 21.06 6.58 38.93
CA VAL A 228 21.24 7.17 37.60
C VAL A 228 22.07 6.23 36.72
N VAL A 229 21.50 5.79 35.61
CA VAL A 229 22.19 4.92 34.63
C VAL A 229 23.15 5.76 33.78
N PRO A 230 24.38 5.27 33.47
CA PRO A 230 25.26 5.92 32.50
C PRO A 230 24.56 6.22 31.17
N GLY A 231 24.81 7.41 30.61
CA GLY A 231 24.14 7.87 29.39
C GLY A 231 22.81 8.61 29.62
N THR A 232 22.32 8.73 30.87
CA THR A 232 21.11 9.52 31.18
C THR A 232 21.22 10.97 30.69
N THR A 233 22.36 11.63 30.88
CA THR A 233 22.59 13.01 30.39
C THR A 233 22.50 13.11 28.87
N ALA A 234 23.08 12.14 28.15
CA ALA A 234 23.01 12.09 26.70
C ALA A 234 21.57 11.84 26.23
N ALA A 235 20.85 10.90 26.85
CA ALA A 235 19.44 10.66 26.57
C ALA A 235 18.59 11.92 26.78
N ASN A 236 18.86 12.68 27.85
CA ASN A 236 18.17 13.95 28.12
C ASN A 236 18.35 14.99 27.01
N THR A 237 19.45 14.91 26.26
CA THR A 237 19.76 15.79 25.13
C THR A 237 19.11 15.31 23.83
N VAL A 238 18.97 14.00 23.66
CA VAL A 238 18.44 13.38 22.44
C VAL A 238 16.91 13.28 22.43
N LEU A 239 16.30 13.01 23.60
CA LEU A 239 14.85 12.81 23.72
C LEU A 239 14.00 13.99 23.22
N PRO A 240 14.34 15.27 23.49
CA PRO A 240 13.61 16.40 22.91
C PRO A 240 13.55 16.38 21.39
N ARG A 241 14.69 16.11 20.74
CA ARG A 241 14.82 16.09 19.28
C ARG A 241 13.97 14.99 18.67
N LEU A 242 13.99 13.79 19.26
CA LEU A 242 13.16 12.69 18.81
C LEU A 242 11.67 12.97 19.03
N ALA A 243 11.30 13.61 20.15
CA ALA A 243 9.93 14.00 20.41
C ALA A 243 9.44 15.02 19.36
N ASP A 244 10.24 16.01 19.03
CA ASP A 244 9.92 17.01 18.00
C ASP A 244 9.82 16.38 16.60
N SER A 245 10.76 15.50 16.22
CA SER A 245 10.66 14.73 14.97
C SER A 245 9.37 13.91 14.91
N LEU A 246 9.00 13.23 16.00
CA LEU A 246 7.75 12.47 16.05
C LEU A 246 6.52 13.37 15.95
N LYS A 247 6.52 14.56 16.56
CA LYS A 247 5.43 15.53 16.38
C LYS A 247 5.30 15.94 14.91
N THR A 248 6.41 16.27 14.24
CA THR A 248 6.41 16.67 12.83
C THR A 248 5.84 15.58 11.93
N VAL A 249 6.32 14.33 12.08
CA VAL A 249 5.82 13.20 11.29
C VAL A 249 4.33 12.97 11.55
N LEU A 250 3.88 13.02 12.81
CA LEU A 250 2.45 12.87 13.14
C LEU A 250 1.59 14.00 12.57
N LEU A 251 2.11 15.22 12.48
CA LEU A 251 1.42 16.34 11.84
C LEU A 251 1.31 16.15 10.33
N GLN A 252 2.40 15.78 9.67
CA GLN A 252 2.41 15.46 8.23
C GLN A 252 1.40 14.36 7.90
N ARG A 253 1.32 13.30 8.72
CA ARG A 253 0.31 12.25 8.56
C ARG A 253 -1.14 12.74 8.67
N LYS A 254 -1.41 13.76 9.47
CA LYS A 254 -2.75 14.37 9.54
C LYS A 254 -3.05 15.19 8.29
N GLN A 255 -2.06 15.90 7.76
CA GLN A 255 -2.19 16.70 6.54
C GLN A 255 -2.47 15.79 5.34
N VAL A 256 -1.62 14.77 5.15
CA VAL A 256 -1.80 13.77 4.07
C VAL A 256 -3.15 13.05 4.20
N ALA A 257 -3.61 12.74 5.42
CA ALA A 257 -4.92 12.13 5.60
C ALA A 257 -6.08 13.04 5.12
N ALA A 258 -5.98 14.36 5.30
CA ALA A 258 -6.97 15.32 4.82
C ALA A 258 -6.91 15.48 3.29
N GLU A 259 -5.72 15.45 2.70
CA GLU A 259 -5.55 15.47 1.25
C GLU A 259 -6.14 14.21 0.60
N VAL A 260 -5.86 13.02 1.17
CA VAL A 260 -6.44 11.74 0.75
C VAL A 260 -7.97 11.76 0.86
N GLU A 261 -8.52 12.35 1.93
CA GLU A 261 -9.96 12.51 2.10
C GLU A 261 -10.57 13.39 0.99
N GLY A 262 -9.93 14.51 0.66
CA GLY A 262 -10.39 15.40 -0.41
C GLY A 262 -10.42 14.73 -1.79
N ILE A 263 -9.39 13.95 -2.14
CA ILE A 263 -9.36 13.20 -3.40
C ILE A 263 -10.41 12.08 -3.38
N LEU A 264 -10.53 11.38 -2.25
CA LEU A 264 -11.50 10.31 -2.10
C LEU A 264 -12.93 10.83 -2.27
N ASP A 265 -13.30 11.94 -1.65
CA ASP A 265 -14.66 12.49 -1.71
C ASP A 265 -15.11 12.85 -3.14
N ALA A 266 -14.16 13.16 -4.03
CA ALA A 266 -14.44 13.39 -5.44
C ALA A 266 -14.72 12.08 -6.23
N HIS A 267 -14.41 10.91 -5.67
CA HIS A 267 -14.52 9.63 -6.36
C HIS A 267 -15.96 9.05 -6.28
N PRO A 268 -16.57 8.59 -7.39
CA PRO A 268 -17.96 8.10 -7.41
C PRO A 268 -18.26 6.96 -6.43
N LEU A 269 -17.27 6.11 -6.14
CA LEU A 269 -17.42 4.97 -5.23
C LEU A 269 -17.15 5.30 -3.75
N ALA A 270 -16.74 6.53 -3.42
CA ALA A 270 -16.33 6.88 -2.06
C ALA A 270 -17.45 6.71 -1.04
N GLY A 271 -18.64 7.28 -1.31
CA GLY A 271 -19.79 7.15 -0.42
C GLY A 271 -20.26 5.71 -0.26
N VAL A 272 -20.12 4.87 -1.29
CA VAL A 272 -20.43 3.43 -1.18
C VAL A 272 -19.42 2.74 -0.26
N LEU A 273 -18.12 2.98 -0.44
CA LEU A 273 -17.08 2.33 0.35
C LEU A 273 -17.13 2.76 1.82
N THR A 274 -17.26 4.06 2.10
CA THR A 274 -17.28 4.58 3.49
C THR A 274 -18.59 4.28 4.23
N SER A 275 -19.66 3.92 3.52
CA SER A 275 -20.90 3.44 4.16
C SER A 275 -20.77 2.05 4.80
N MET A 276 -19.76 1.27 4.40
CA MET A 276 -19.56 -0.08 4.92
C MET A 276 -18.95 -0.06 6.33
N PRO A 277 -19.51 -0.81 7.30
CA PRO A 277 -18.97 -0.86 8.65
C PRO A 277 -17.48 -1.23 8.70
N GLY A 278 -16.65 -0.37 9.28
CA GLY A 278 -15.21 -0.60 9.40
C GLY A 278 -14.37 -0.20 8.17
N ILE A 279 -14.98 0.42 7.16
CA ILE A 279 -14.26 1.03 6.02
C ILE A 279 -14.27 2.54 6.20
N GLY A 280 -13.15 3.09 6.69
CA GLY A 280 -12.91 4.55 6.72
C GLY A 280 -12.10 5.01 5.51
N VAL A 281 -11.89 6.33 5.39
CA VAL A 281 -11.17 7.00 4.28
C VAL A 281 -9.93 6.24 3.81
N ARG A 282 -8.99 5.94 4.70
CA ARG A 282 -7.75 5.22 4.34
C ARG A 282 -7.98 3.81 3.80
N THR A 283 -8.99 3.12 4.31
CA THR A 283 -9.33 1.77 3.84
C THR A 283 -10.03 1.84 2.49
N ALA A 284 -10.94 2.81 2.32
CA ALA A 284 -11.60 3.07 1.04
C ALA A 284 -10.60 3.46 -0.05
N ALA A 285 -9.66 4.37 0.23
CA ALA A 285 -8.60 4.76 -0.70
C ALA A 285 -7.78 3.55 -1.17
N ARG A 286 -7.36 2.68 -0.25
CA ARG A 286 -6.65 1.43 -0.61
C ARG A 286 -7.50 0.48 -1.45
N ILE A 287 -8.80 0.39 -1.18
CA ILE A 287 -9.69 -0.44 -1.99
C ILE A 287 -9.77 0.11 -3.41
N LEU A 288 -9.87 1.43 -3.57
CA LEU A 288 -9.88 2.07 -4.89
C LEU A 288 -8.57 1.84 -5.64
N LEU A 289 -7.43 2.01 -4.99
CA LEU A 289 -6.11 1.74 -5.60
C LEU A 289 -5.95 0.29 -6.05
N GLU A 290 -6.52 -0.67 -5.30
CA GLU A 290 -6.42 -2.09 -5.63
C GLU A 290 -7.39 -2.54 -6.74
N ILE A 291 -8.59 -1.94 -6.76
CA ILE A 291 -9.64 -2.26 -7.74
C ILE A 291 -9.44 -1.49 -9.04
N GLY A 292 -8.89 -0.27 -8.97
CA GLY A 292 -8.88 0.68 -10.07
C GLY A 292 -10.31 1.03 -10.50
N ASP A 293 -10.53 1.08 -11.81
CA ASP A 293 -11.87 1.22 -12.37
C ASP A 293 -12.74 -0.04 -12.14
N ALA A 294 -13.68 0.09 -11.21
CA ALA A 294 -14.60 -0.99 -10.86
C ALA A 294 -15.56 -1.37 -12.02
N THR A 295 -15.76 -0.52 -13.04
CA THR A 295 -16.61 -0.85 -14.19
C THR A 295 -16.02 -1.96 -15.06
N GLY A 296 -14.71 -2.23 -14.92
CA GLY A 296 -14.04 -3.38 -15.54
C GLY A 296 -14.50 -4.75 -15.00
N PHE A 297 -15.31 -4.79 -13.95
CA PHE A 297 -15.91 -6.01 -13.41
C PHE A 297 -17.36 -6.16 -13.85
N LYS A 298 -17.64 -7.19 -14.67
CA LYS A 298 -19.00 -7.48 -15.17
C LYS A 298 -20.02 -7.70 -14.05
N THR A 299 -19.59 -8.30 -12.93
CA THR A 299 -20.44 -8.56 -11.76
C THR A 299 -19.60 -8.50 -10.47
N SER A 300 -20.27 -8.36 -9.33
CA SER A 300 -19.64 -8.47 -7.99
C SER A 300 -18.90 -9.81 -7.79
N GLY A 301 -19.38 -10.90 -8.41
CA GLY A 301 -18.71 -12.19 -8.41
C GLY A 301 -17.35 -12.17 -9.11
N HIS A 302 -17.19 -11.38 -10.18
CA HIS A 302 -15.90 -11.21 -10.85
C HIS A 302 -14.91 -10.43 -9.98
N LEU A 303 -15.39 -9.41 -9.26
CA LEU A 303 -14.57 -8.68 -8.29
C LEU A 303 -14.18 -9.58 -7.10
N ALA A 304 -15.10 -10.39 -6.60
CA ALA A 304 -14.81 -11.37 -5.54
C ALA A 304 -13.79 -12.41 -5.99
N ALA A 305 -13.87 -12.88 -7.24
CA ALA A 305 -12.88 -13.81 -7.80
C ALA A 305 -11.50 -13.16 -7.94
N TYR A 306 -11.45 -11.89 -8.36
CA TYR A 306 -10.24 -11.10 -8.43
C TYR A 306 -9.58 -10.91 -7.07
N ALA A 307 -10.36 -10.55 -6.05
CA ALA A 307 -9.91 -10.42 -4.67
C ALA A 307 -9.50 -11.76 -4.01
N GLY A 308 -9.74 -12.89 -4.69
CA GLY A 308 -9.47 -14.24 -4.20
C GLY A 308 -10.41 -14.68 -3.08
N ILE A 309 -11.61 -14.11 -3.03
CA ILE A 309 -12.63 -14.36 -2.00
C ILE A 309 -13.90 -15.02 -2.55
N ALA A 310 -13.99 -15.23 -3.86
CA ALA A 310 -15.09 -16.00 -4.45
C ALA A 310 -15.09 -17.45 -3.95
N PRO A 311 -16.27 -18.04 -3.67
CA PRO A 311 -16.40 -19.46 -3.36
C PRO A 311 -15.85 -20.32 -4.51
N VAL A 312 -15.20 -21.43 -4.18
CA VAL A 312 -14.66 -22.39 -5.14
C VAL A 312 -15.51 -23.65 -5.09
N THR A 313 -16.16 -23.96 -6.21
CA THR A 313 -16.87 -25.23 -6.38
C THR A 313 -15.87 -26.33 -6.72
N ARG A 314 -15.82 -27.40 -5.93
CA ARG A 314 -15.00 -28.58 -6.22
C ARG A 314 -15.87 -29.71 -6.78
N SER A 315 -15.96 -29.77 -8.10
CA SER A 315 -16.55 -30.93 -8.80
C SER A 315 -15.43 -31.81 -9.36
N SER A 316 -15.24 -33.00 -8.81
CA SER A 316 -14.59 -34.10 -9.53
C SER A 316 -15.67 -34.87 -10.28
N GLY A 317 -15.38 -35.43 -11.46
CA GLY A 317 -16.34 -36.06 -12.37
C GLY A 317 -17.19 -37.23 -11.83
N SER A 318 -17.11 -37.54 -10.53
CA SER A 318 -17.93 -38.53 -9.81
C SER A 318 -18.73 -37.96 -8.62
N SER A 319 -18.60 -36.67 -8.26
CA SER A 319 -19.37 -36.06 -7.17
C SER A 319 -19.28 -34.52 -7.16
N ILE A 320 -20.41 -33.84 -6.98
CA ILE A 320 -20.44 -32.44 -6.54
C ILE A 320 -20.34 -32.47 -5.01
N LYS A 321 -19.15 -32.19 -4.47
CA LYS A 321 -19.02 -31.77 -3.07
C LYS A 321 -19.17 -30.24 -3.05
N GLY A 322 -19.98 -29.74 -2.12
CA GLY A 322 -20.54 -28.37 -2.13
C GLY A 322 -19.53 -27.23 -2.23
N GLU A 323 -20.05 -26.00 -2.23
CA GLU A 323 -19.22 -24.80 -2.31
C GLU A 323 -18.28 -24.69 -1.11
N HIS A 324 -16.99 -24.52 -1.38
CA HIS A 324 -15.97 -24.34 -0.36
C HIS A 324 -15.42 -22.91 -0.43
N PRO A 325 -15.09 -22.29 0.72
CA PRO A 325 -14.29 -21.07 0.73
C PRO A 325 -12.96 -21.28 0.00
N ALA A 326 -12.48 -20.26 -0.71
CA ALA A 326 -11.17 -20.31 -1.35
C ALA A 326 -10.07 -20.65 -0.32
N PRO A 327 -9.12 -21.56 -0.63
CA PRO A 327 -8.06 -21.93 0.30
C PRO A 327 -7.26 -20.70 0.77
N HIS A 328 -7.06 -20.60 2.08
CA HIS A 328 -6.28 -19.52 2.71
C HIS A 328 -4.79 -19.71 2.42
N ARG A 329 -4.31 -19.24 1.26
CA ARG A 329 -2.88 -19.06 1.00
C ARG A 329 -2.54 -17.58 1.18
N GLN A 330 -1.76 -17.27 2.21
CA GLN A 330 -1.02 -16.02 2.27
C GLN A 330 0.09 -16.11 1.22
N PRO A 331 0.11 -15.25 0.19
CA PRO A 331 1.33 -15.01 -0.55
C PRO A 331 2.25 -14.19 0.37
N GLN A 332 3.27 -14.84 0.92
CA GLN A 332 4.44 -14.14 1.44
C GLN A 332 5.01 -13.36 0.24
N THR A 333 5.06 -12.03 0.36
CA THR A 333 5.43 -11.02 -0.66
C THR A 333 4.37 -10.54 -1.65
N GLN A 334 3.17 -10.18 -1.18
CA GLN A 334 2.28 -9.27 -1.91
C GLN A 334 1.98 -8.00 -1.11
N THR A 335 2.25 -6.84 -1.72
CA THR A 335 1.77 -5.53 -1.28
C THR A 335 0.32 -5.26 -1.75
N GLY A 336 -0.29 -6.15 -2.55
CA GLY A 336 -1.62 -5.99 -3.15
C GLY A 336 -2.60 -7.11 -2.79
N VAL A 337 -3.07 -7.10 -1.54
CA VAL A 337 -4.08 -8.03 -1.03
C VAL A 337 -4.93 -7.23 -0.04
N LEU A 338 -6.19 -6.94 -0.41
CA LEU A 338 -7.19 -6.22 0.39
C LEU A 338 -6.93 -6.35 1.91
N PRO A 339 -6.87 -5.23 2.67
CA PRO A 339 -6.57 -5.25 4.10
C PRO A 339 -7.38 -6.30 4.84
N ARG A 340 -6.80 -6.91 5.88
CA ARG A 340 -7.48 -7.93 6.72
C ARG A 340 -8.86 -7.48 7.23
N SER A 341 -9.07 -6.18 7.42
CA SER A 341 -10.35 -5.57 7.77
C SER A 341 -11.41 -5.77 6.69
N VAL A 342 -11.08 -5.56 5.42
CA VAL A 342 -11.98 -5.72 4.27
C VAL A 342 -12.34 -7.20 4.05
N ARG A 343 -11.38 -8.11 4.27
CA ARG A 343 -11.62 -9.57 4.15
C ARG A 343 -12.53 -10.14 5.24
N ARG A 344 -12.67 -9.48 6.40
CA ARG A 344 -13.60 -9.90 7.47
C ARG A 344 -15.06 -9.55 7.19
N LEU A 345 -15.30 -8.53 6.37
CA LEU A 345 -16.66 -8.07 6.00
C LEU A 345 -17.38 -9.06 5.07
N VAL A 346 -16.65 -9.90 4.34
CA VAL A 346 -17.21 -10.90 3.42
C VAL A 346 -17.34 -12.28 4.09
N ARG A 347 -17.66 -12.32 5.39
CA ARG A 347 -18.12 -13.57 6.02
C ARG A 347 -19.63 -13.68 5.79
N PRO A 348 -20.13 -14.76 5.16
CA PRO A 348 -21.55 -15.08 5.25
C PRO A 348 -21.89 -15.28 6.73
N ASN A 349 -22.90 -14.56 7.21
CA ASN A 349 -23.40 -14.68 8.56
C ASN A 349 -24.03 -16.08 8.72
N GLN A 350 -23.28 -17.06 9.25
CA GLN A 350 -23.76 -18.43 9.46
C GLN A 350 -24.74 -18.59 10.65
N GLN A 351 -25.26 -17.50 11.20
CA GLN A 351 -26.25 -17.53 12.28
C GLN A 351 -27.64 -17.08 11.79
N SER A 352 -28.31 -17.90 10.98
CA SER A 352 -29.78 -17.84 10.84
C SER A 352 -30.43 -19.12 10.29
N LEU A 353 -29.74 -20.27 10.35
CA LEU A 353 -30.36 -21.56 10.04
C LEU A 353 -30.54 -22.37 11.33
N LEU A 354 -31.52 -21.96 12.13
CA LEU A 354 -32.19 -22.85 13.08
C LEU A 354 -33.50 -23.33 12.42
N PRO A 355 -33.84 -24.62 12.49
CA PRO A 355 -35.00 -25.17 11.82
C PRO A 355 -36.28 -24.73 12.54
N ALA A 356 -37.23 -24.21 11.79
CA ALA A 356 -38.61 -24.11 12.25
C ALA A 356 -39.13 -25.54 12.48
N LYS A 357 -39.49 -25.83 13.73
CA LYS A 357 -40.24 -27.02 14.11
C LYS A 357 -41.64 -26.97 13.49
N THR A 358 -42.02 -28.06 12.85
CA THR A 358 -43.34 -28.70 13.03
C THR A 358 -43.09 -30.19 13.14
#